data_AF-A0A2T7U640-F1
#
_entry.id   AF-A0A2T7U640-F1
#
_cell.length_a   1.000
_cell.length_b   1.000
_cell.length_c   1.000
_cell.angle_alpha   90.00
_cell.angle_beta   90.00
_cell.angle_gamma   90.00
#
_symmetry.space_group_name_H-M   'P 1'
#
loop_
_entity.id
_entity.type
_entity.pdbx_description
1 polymer ?
#
loop_
_entity_poly.entity_id
_entity_poly.type
_entity_poly.pdbx_seq_one_letter_code
_entity_poly.pdbx_strand_id
1 'polypeptide(L)'
;MYAGKAALEGKSRPLVVDLDGTLVASDLLIETAFSELGRRPHSLVEILAALKRGKAALKHRLSEPVDFDPSTLPYDPEVLALIRQAKAEGRQVYLASASHEKLVGRVADHLGEFDGWFATNETTNLAGEKKAEQLVEVFGEKGFDYVGNDAADLPVWQKAAKAFAIRAPAGVRKKLVGRDGEIEHLPHTRPTWRTWARMLRVHQYAKNALIFVPLLTSHLLTAGAIAHALTAFVAFSLCASSVYILNDLVDLQDDRRHRTKCNRPLACGAIPLMHGVIAIPLLFLSAIALAATVSLPFLGVLLGYFALTTAYSFALKRMMIVDVITLAGLYSVRVFGGAVATSVVISEWLLAFCMMIFMSLALIKRYVELAGRRDANLPDPTSRDYKNSDLDIVAALAAGAGFNAITIFTLYISSDAVDKLYTHPRILWFVVPLLMYWIARALMLASRRLMDDDPVVFAIRDKVSLAIVGLTALLIIAAI
;
A
#
# COMPACT_ATOMS: atom_id res chain seq x y z
N MET A 1 4.04 -4.18 -35.17
CA MET A 1 2.99 -4.28 -36.21
C MET A 1 1.99 -5.34 -35.78
N TYR A 2 0.68 -5.18 -36.00
CA TYR A 2 -0.31 -6.23 -35.73
C TYR A 2 0.00 -7.44 -36.63
N ALA A 3 0.12 -8.63 -36.05
CA ALA A 3 0.55 -9.82 -36.80
C ALA A 3 -0.58 -10.34 -37.70
N GLY A 4 -0.51 -10.02 -38.99
CA GLY A 4 -1.32 -10.67 -40.04
C GLY A 4 -0.57 -11.85 -40.68
N LYS A 5 -1.29 -12.65 -41.49
CA LYS A 5 -0.88 -13.93 -42.12
C LYS A 5 0.48 -13.98 -42.86
N ALA A 6 1.19 -12.86 -43.01
CA ALA A 6 2.34 -12.71 -43.92
C ALA A 6 3.71 -13.12 -43.34
N ALA A 7 3.79 -13.75 -42.16
CA ALA A 7 5.06 -13.86 -41.42
C ALA A 7 5.62 -15.27 -41.22
N LEU A 8 5.43 -16.23 -42.14
CA LEU A 8 6.05 -17.56 -42.02
C LEU A 8 7.16 -17.76 -43.07
N GLU A 9 8.30 -17.09 -42.90
CA GLU A 9 9.52 -17.31 -43.72
C GLU A 9 10.59 -18.16 -43.01
N GLY A 10 10.34 -18.68 -41.80
CA GLY A 10 11.31 -19.46 -41.01
C GLY A 10 10.92 -20.92 -40.77
N LYS A 11 11.90 -21.84 -40.85
CA LYS A 11 11.73 -23.28 -40.56
C LYS A 11 11.53 -23.63 -39.06
N SER A 12 11.61 -22.67 -38.14
CA SER A 12 11.52 -22.89 -36.69
C SER A 12 10.20 -22.40 -36.10
N ARG A 13 9.67 -23.14 -35.11
CA ARG A 13 8.38 -22.82 -34.47
C ARG A 13 8.48 -21.48 -33.70
N PRO A 14 7.60 -20.50 -33.94
CA PRO A 14 7.60 -19.24 -33.21
C PRO A 14 7.33 -19.44 -31.71
N LEU A 15 7.85 -18.53 -30.89
CA LEU A 15 7.55 -18.44 -29.46
C LEU A 15 6.48 -17.36 -29.25
N VAL A 16 5.34 -17.75 -28.70
CA VAL A 16 4.26 -16.83 -28.35
C VAL A 16 4.24 -16.65 -26.83
N VAL A 17 4.25 -15.41 -26.37
CA VAL A 17 4.37 -15.07 -24.95
C VAL A 17 3.11 -14.31 -24.52
N ASP A 18 2.47 -14.75 -23.45
CA ASP A 18 1.42 -13.97 -22.80
C ASP A 18 2.02 -12.79 -22.01
N LEU A 19 1.23 -11.72 -21.84
CA LEU A 19 1.69 -10.51 -21.18
C LEU A 19 1.41 -10.51 -19.68
N ASP A 20 0.14 -10.63 -19.30
CA ASP A 20 -0.36 -10.34 -17.96
C ASP A 20 -0.12 -11.51 -17.01
N GLY A 21 0.70 -11.27 -15.99
CA GLY A 21 1.17 -12.28 -15.05
C GLY A 21 2.12 -13.32 -15.68
N THR A 22 2.54 -13.13 -16.94
CA THR A 22 3.51 -13.99 -17.66
C THR A 22 4.80 -13.22 -17.96
N LEU A 23 4.83 -12.36 -18.98
CA LEU A 23 5.97 -11.47 -19.23
C LEU A 23 6.11 -10.40 -18.14
N VAL A 24 4.99 -9.84 -17.69
CA VAL A 24 4.94 -8.86 -16.61
C VAL A 24 4.36 -9.55 -15.38
N ALA A 25 5.00 -9.44 -14.22
CA ALA A 25 4.48 -9.95 -12.94
C ALA A 25 3.37 -9.04 -12.37
N SER A 26 2.42 -8.65 -13.22
CA SER A 26 1.33 -7.73 -12.93
C SER A 26 0.16 -7.92 -13.91
N ASP A 27 -0.89 -7.12 -13.76
CA ASP A 27 -2.07 -7.12 -14.62
C ASP A 27 -2.39 -5.68 -15.04
N LEU A 28 -2.24 -5.39 -16.33
CA LEU A 28 -2.38 -4.05 -16.89
C LEU A 28 -3.78 -3.46 -16.72
N LEU A 29 -4.83 -4.29 -16.66
CA LEU A 29 -6.19 -3.81 -16.44
C LEU A 29 -6.35 -3.30 -15.02
N ILE A 30 -5.78 -4.00 -14.03
CA ILE A 30 -5.82 -3.55 -12.63
C ILE A 30 -4.98 -2.29 -12.46
N GLU A 31 -3.78 -2.25 -13.04
CA GLU A 31 -2.91 -1.08 -12.95
C GLU A 31 -3.59 0.18 -13.48
N THR A 32 -4.17 0.09 -14.68
CA THR A 32 -4.82 1.23 -15.33
C THR A 32 -6.08 1.65 -14.58
N ALA A 33 -6.86 0.72 -14.04
CA ALA A 33 -8.02 1.03 -13.21
C ALA A 33 -7.65 1.79 -11.92
N PHE A 34 -6.64 1.33 -11.17
CA PHE A 34 -6.23 2.00 -9.92
C PHE A 34 -5.48 3.30 -10.17
N SER A 35 -4.72 3.40 -11.26
CA SER A 35 -4.09 4.65 -11.67
C SER A 35 -5.14 5.72 -12.03
N GLU A 36 -6.23 5.35 -12.72
CA GLU A 36 -7.34 6.27 -13.01
C GLU A 36 -8.04 6.70 -11.71
N LEU A 37 -8.32 5.74 -10.81
CA LEU A 37 -8.95 6.02 -9.51
C LEU A 37 -8.13 6.98 -8.64
N GLY A 38 -6.80 6.86 -8.65
CA GLY A 38 -5.89 7.76 -7.95
C GLY A 38 -5.96 9.21 -8.39
N ARG A 39 -6.21 9.44 -9.68
CA ARG A 39 -6.27 10.78 -10.28
C ARG A 39 -7.67 11.37 -10.27
N ARG A 40 -8.66 10.54 -10.58
CA ARG A 40 -10.07 10.91 -10.72
C ARG A 40 -10.91 9.95 -9.88
N PRO A 41 -11.03 10.14 -8.56
CA PRO A 41 -11.80 9.22 -7.71
C PRO A 41 -13.27 9.04 -8.16
N HIS A 42 -13.86 10.06 -8.80
CA HIS A 42 -15.22 10.00 -9.35
C HIS A 42 -15.36 9.06 -10.57
N SER A 43 -14.25 8.70 -11.24
CA SER A 43 -14.23 7.76 -12.36
C SER A 43 -14.71 6.35 -12.00
N LEU A 44 -14.80 6.02 -10.71
CA LEU A 44 -15.34 4.74 -10.26
C LEU A 44 -16.73 4.44 -10.85
N VAL A 45 -17.59 5.47 -10.96
CA VAL A 45 -18.92 5.33 -11.55
C VAL A 45 -18.83 4.96 -13.03
N GLU A 46 -17.90 5.56 -13.76
CA GLU A 46 -17.66 5.29 -15.18
C GLU A 46 -17.06 3.90 -15.40
N ILE A 47 -16.12 3.48 -14.55
CA ILE A 47 -15.53 2.14 -14.56
C ILE A 47 -16.63 1.09 -14.36
N LEU A 48 -17.51 1.29 -13.39
CA LEU A 48 -18.64 0.40 -13.13
C LEU A 48 -19.66 0.40 -14.29
N ALA A 49 -19.92 1.56 -14.90
CA ALA A 49 -20.80 1.65 -16.07
C ALA A 49 -20.21 0.93 -17.30
N ALA A 50 -18.89 1.06 -17.53
CA ALA A 50 -18.19 0.35 -18.61
C ALA A 50 -18.16 -1.17 -18.38
N LEU A 51 -17.96 -1.61 -17.12
CA LEU A 51 -18.02 -3.02 -16.76
C LEU A 51 -19.40 -3.63 -17.07
N LYS A 52 -20.50 -2.90 -16.83
CA LYS A 52 -21.87 -3.32 -17.20
C LYS A 52 -22.04 -3.53 -18.72
N ARG A 53 -21.26 -2.83 -19.55
CA ARG A 53 -21.25 -2.98 -21.03
C ARG A 53 -20.35 -4.12 -21.51
N GLY A 54 -19.60 -4.78 -20.61
CA GLY A 54 -18.76 -5.93 -20.90
C GLY A 54 -17.25 -5.68 -20.76
N LYS A 55 -16.47 -6.77 -20.75
CA LYS A 55 -15.01 -6.73 -20.50
C LYS A 55 -14.22 -5.96 -21.57
N ALA A 56 -14.63 -6.03 -22.84
CA ALA A 56 -13.96 -5.31 -23.93
C ALA A 56 -14.15 -3.78 -23.80
N ALA A 57 -15.38 -3.33 -23.50
CA ALA A 57 -15.68 -1.92 -23.26
C ALA A 57 -14.89 -1.34 -22.06
N LEU A 58 -14.77 -2.11 -20.97
CA LEU A 58 -13.95 -1.72 -19.83
C LEU A 58 -12.47 -1.55 -20.22
N LYS A 59 -11.90 -2.55 -20.91
CA LYS A 59 -10.50 -2.51 -21.38
C LYS A 59 -10.24 -1.33 -22.31
N HIS A 60 -11.17 -1.04 -23.22
CA HIS A 60 -11.07 0.10 -24.11
C HIS A 60 -11.10 1.44 -23.34
N ARG A 61 -12.03 1.62 -22.39
CA ARG A 61 -12.09 2.83 -21.56
C ARG A 61 -10.81 3.06 -20.74
N LEU A 62 -10.17 1.98 -20.29
CA LEU A 62 -8.92 2.01 -19.54
C LEU A 62 -7.67 1.95 -20.43
N SER A 63 -7.83 1.90 -21.75
CA SER A 63 -6.72 1.81 -22.72
C SER A 63 -6.04 3.15 -23.03
N GLU A 64 -6.59 4.25 -22.52
CA GLU A 64 -6.01 5.59 -22.62
C GLU A 64 -5.48 6.14 -21.29
N PRO A 65 -4.63 5.42 -20.53
CA PRO A 65 -4.03 6.02 -19.35
C PRO A 65 -3.07 7.13 -19.80
N VAL A 66 -3.27 8.32 -19.24
CA VAL A 66 -2.43 9.50 -19.47
C VAL A 66 -0.96 9.28 -19.02
N ASP A 67 -0.65 8.25 -18.24
CA ASP A 67 0.70 7.99 -17.68
C ASP A 67 1.01 6.49 -17.56
N PHE A 68 0.71 5.72 -18.61
CA PHE A 68 1.25 4.38 -18.73
C PHE A 68 2.72 4.48 -19.19
N ASP A 69 3.64 3.93 -18.42
CA ASP A 69 5.07 3.89 -18.71
C ASP A 69 5.55 2.43 -18.72
N PRO A 70 5.78 1.83 -19.89
CA PRO A 70 6.25 0.45 -19.98
C PRO A 70 7.56 0.19 -19.21
N SER A 71 8.43 1.20 -19.06
CA SER A 71 9.75 1.02 -18.45
C SER A 71 9.72 0.69 -16.96
N THR A 72 8.61 0.96 -16.28
CA THR A 72 8.44 0.71 -14.84
C THR A 72 7.84 -0.67 -14.54
N LEU A 73 7.37 -1.39 -15.57
CA LEU A 73 6.68 -2.67 -15.38
C LEU A 73 7.62 -3.73 -14.78
N PRO A 74 7.11 -4.61 -13.90
CA PRO A 74 7.89 -5.67 -13.28
C PRO A 74 8.05 -6.84 -14.25
N TYR A 75 8.92 -6.68 -15.24
CA TYR A 75 9.23 -7.73 -16.21
C TYR A 75 9.88 -8.94 -15.55
N ASP A 76 9.45 -10.15 -15.92
CA ASP A 76 10.01 -11.37 -15.39
C ASP A 76 11.34 -11.73 -16.08
N PRO A 77 12.44 -11.88 -15.33
CA PRO A 77 13.76 -12.12 -15.91
C PRO A 77 13.88 -13.47 -16.62
N GLU A 78 13.16 -14.50 -16.18
CA GLU A 78 13.21 -15.85 -16.80
C GLU A 78 12.49 -15.84 -18.15
N VAL A 79 11.36 -15.13 -18.24
CA VAL A 79 10.63 -14.99 -19.50
C VAL A 79 11.41 -14.14 -20.49
N LEU A 80 12.06 -13.06 -20.04
CA LEU A 80 12.96 -12.26 -20.89
C LEU A 80 14.16 -13.08 -21.38
N ALA A 81 14.75 -13.92 -20.53
CA ALA A 81 15.83 -14.82 -20.94
C ALA A 81 15.36 -15.80 -22.02
N LEU A 82 14.17 -16.38 -21.86
CA LEU A 82 13.57 -17.28 -22.85
C LEU A 82 13.29 -16.60 -24.19
N ILE A 83 12.80 -15.35 -24.18
CA ILE A 83 12.59 -14.54 -25.39
C ILE A 83 13.91 -14.31 -26.13
N ARG A 84 14.94 -13.86 -25.41
CA ARG A 84 16.26 -13.60 -25.99
C ARG A 84 16.92 -14.85 -26.54
N GLN A 85 16.74 -15.99 -25.86
CA GLN A 85 17.20 -17.28 -26.36
C GLN A 85 16.49 -17.65 -27.68
N ALA A 86 15.16 -17.54 -27.74
CA ALA A 86 14.42 -17.84 -28.95
C ALA A 86 14.83 -16.94 -30.14
N LYS A 87 15.07 -15.64 -29.88
CA LYS A 87 15.63 -14.72 -30.88
C LYS A 87 17.02 -15.12 -31.34
N ALA A 88 17.91 -15.53 -30.44
CA ALA A 88 19.25 -15.99 -30.77
C ALA A 88 19.23 -17.29 -31.61
N GLU A 89 18.22 -18.13 -31.43
CA GLU A 89 17.94 -19.32 -32.24
C GLU A 89 17.30 -18.99 -33.61
N GLY A 90 17.10 -17.70 -33.93
CA GLY A 90 16.48 -17.25 -35.17
C GLY A 90 14.97 -17.50 -35.23
N ARG A 91 14.32 -17.75 -34.10
CA ARG A 91 12.87 -17.94 -34.00
C ARG A 91 12.18 -16.59 -33.95
N GLN A 92 11.00 -16.51 -34.56
CA GLN A 92 10.13 -15.36 -34.37
C GLN A 92 9.49 -15.39 -32.98
N VAL A 93 9.29 -14.22 -32.40
CA VAL A 93 8.68 -14.05 -31.09
C VAL A 93 7.48 -13.11 -31.18
N TYR A 94 6.34 -13.54 -30.66
CA TYR A 94 5.09 -12.79 -30.67
C TYR A 94 4.55 -12.58 -29.26
N LEU A 95 3.92 -11.44 -29.01
CA LEU A 95 3.18 -11.17 -27.77
C LEU A 95 1.69 -11.44 -27.98
N ALA A 96 1.02 -12.21 -27.11
CA ALA A 96 -0.40 -12.51 -27.25
C ALA A 96 -1.15 -12.28 -25.94
N SER A 97 -1.83 -11.14 -25.81
CA SER A 97 -2.44 -10.69 -24.55
C SER A 97 -3.93 -10.45 -24.65
N ALA A 98 -4.63 -10.66 -23.53
CA ALA A 98 -6.01 -10.21 -23.39
C ALA A 98 -6.12 -8.70 -23.14
N SER A 99 -5.03 -7.98 -22.89
CA SER A 99 -5.02 -6.52 -22.73
C SER A 99 -5.27 -5.79 -24.05
N HIS A 100 -5.64 -4.51 -23.95
CA HIS A 100 -5.99 -3.70 -25.12
C HIS A 100 -4.77 -3.44 -26.00
N GLU A 101 -4.94 -3.46 -27.33
CA GLU A 101 -3.88 -3.27 -28.33
C GLU A 101 -2.98 -2.05 -28.10
N LYS A 102 -3.54 -0.91 -27.68
CA LYS A 102 -2.77 0.30 -27.31
C LYS A 102 -1.71 0.03 -26.22
N LEU A 103 -2.02 -0.78 -25.21
CA LEU A 103 -1.09 -1.09 -24.12
C LEU A 103 -0.07 -2.15 -24.56
N VAL A 104 -0.56 -3.21 -25.23
CA VAL A 104 0.26 -4.32 -25.73
C VAL A 104 1.29 -3.81 -26.73
N GLY A 105 0.88 -2.94 -27.67
CA GLY A 105 1.76 -2.30 -28.64
C GLY A 105 2.85 -1.49 -27.97
N ARG A 106 2.51 -0.62 -27.00
CA ARG A 106 3.50 0.17 -26.26
C ARG A 106 4.53 -0.68 -25.51
N VAL A 107 4.13 -1.83 -24.96
CA VAL A 107 5.06 -2.77 -24.32
C VAL A 107 5.97 -3.44 -25.36
N ALA A 108 5.40 -3.89 -26.48
CA ALA A 108 6.16 -4.51 -27.57
C ALA A 108 7.19 -3.53 -28.16
N ASP A 109 6.78 -2.28 -28.41
CA ASP A 109 7.63 -1.22 -28.93
C ASP A 109 8.74 -0.83 -27.94
N HIS A 110 8.44 -0.82 -26.64
CA HIS A 110 9.42 -0.51 -25.60
C HIS A 110 10.53 -1.56 -25.52
N LEU A 111 10.16 -2.85 -25.54
CA LEU A 111 11.15 -3.93 -25.43
C LEU A 111 11.92 -4.13 -26.75
N GLY A 112 11.27 -3.93 -27.91
CA GLY A 112 11.91 -4.12 -29.22
C GLY A 112 12.29 -5.57 -29.54
N GLU A 113 11.87 -6.52 -28.72
CA GLU A 113 12.18 -7.95 -28.84
C GLU A 113 11.08 -8.77 -29.55
N PHE A 114 9.99 -8.15 -30.01
CA PHE A 114 8.84 -8.85 -30.62
C PHE A 114 8.69 -8.56 -32.12
N ASP A 115 8.41 -9.59 -32.91
CA ASP A 115 8.14 -9.50 -34.36
C ASP A 115 6.69 -9.09 -34.66
N GLY A 116 5.79 -9.31 -33.69
CA GLY A 116 4.40 -8.89 -33.78
C GLY A 116 3.65 -9.14 -32.49
N TRP A 117 2.38 -8.72 -32.45
CA TRP A 117 1.52 -8.96 -31.30
C TRP A 117 0.06 -9.19 -31.68
N PHE A 118 -0.65 -9.88 -30.79
CA PHE A 118 -2.09 -10.12 -30.80
C PHE A 118 -2.68 -9.58 -29.49
N ALA A 119 -3.77 -8.83 -29.60
CA ALA A 119 -4.36 -8.14 -28.45
C ALA A 119 -5.89 -8.07 -28.54
N THR A 120 -6.53 -7.74 -27.42
CA THR A 120 -7.94 -7.36 -27.41
C THR A 120 -8.11 -6.01 -28.09
N ASN A 121 -9.17 -5.87 -28.88
CA ASN A 121 -9.62 -4.60 -29.45
C ASN A 121 -11.02 -4.24 -28.92
N GLU A 122 -11.63 -3.19 -29.46
CA GLU A 122 -12.94 -2.67 -29.02
C GLU A 122 -14.06 -3.71 -29.06
N THR A 123 -14.03 -4.63 -30.04
CA THR A 123 -15.14 -5.57 -30.30
C THR A 123 -14.82 -7.00 -29.87
N THR A 124 -13.55 -7.36 -29.80
CA THR A 124 -13.09 -8.74 -29.60
C THR A 124 -12.13 -8.85 -28.42
N ASN A 125 -12.59 -9.53 -27.36
CA ASN A 125 -11.75 -9.89 -26.21
C ASN A 125 -10.92 -11.15 -26.50
N LEU A 126 -9.61 -11.00 -26.64
CA LEU A 126 -8.67 -12.06 -26.97
C LEU A 126 -8.22 -12.84 -25.72
N ALA A 127 -9.06 -13.74 -25.23
CA ALA A 127 -8.74 -14.60 -24.09
C ALA A 127 -9.31 -16.01 -24.28
N GLY A 128 -8.70 -17.02 -23.66
CA GLY A 128 -9.21 -18.40 -23.70
C GLY A 128 -9.24 -18.97 -25.12
N GLU A 129 -10.38 -19.58 -25.47
CA GLU A 129 -10.62 -20.20 -26.78
C GLU A 129 -10.36 -19.25 -27.95
N LYS A 130 -10.84 -18.00 -27.88
CA LYS A 130 -10.62 -17.02 -28.96
C LYS A 130 -9.13 -16.75 -29.22
N LYS A 131 -8.32 -16.75 -28.14
CA LYS A 131 -6.86 -16.61 -28.26
C LYS A 131 -6.25 -17.84 -28.93
N ALA A 132 -6.72 -19.03 -28.56
CA ALA A 132 -6.26 -20.28 -29.16
C ALA A 132 -6.63 -20.36 -30.65
N GLU A 133 -7.87 -20.07 -31.00
CA GLU A 133 -8.39 -20.05 -32.38
C GLU A 133 -7.57 -19.10 -33.27
N GLN A 134 -7.33 -17.87 -32.81
CA GLN A 134 -6.55 -16.90 -33.58
C GLN A 134 -5.09 -17.35 -33.78
N LEU A 135 -4.45 -17.90 -32.74
CA LEU A 135 -3.08 -18.41 -32.86
C LEU A 135 -2.99 -19.62 -33.79
N VAL A 136 -3.99 -20.51 -33.76
CA VAL A 136 -4.09 -21.65 -34.70
C VAL A 136 -4.35 -21.18 -36.12
N GLU A 137 -5.16 -20.14 -36.33
CA GLU A 137 -5.40 -19.58 -37.67
C GLU A 137 -4.12 -19.05 -38.32
N VAL A 138 -3.22 -18.45 -37.53
CA VAL A 138 -1.98 -17.85 -38.01
C VAL A 138 -0.83 -18.86 -38.11
N PHE A 139 -0.64 -19.69 -37.08
CA PHE A 139 0.54 -20.58 -36.96
C PHE A 139 0.25 -22.05 -37.22
N GLY A 140 -1.03 -22.44 -37.29
CA GLY A 140 -1.45 -23.84 -37.34
C GLY A 140 -1.45 -24.51 -35.97
N GLU A 141 -2.20 -25.60 -35.85
CA GLU A 141 -2.22 -26.43 -34.64
C GLU A 141 -0.87 -27.12 -34.46
N LYS A 142 -0.30 -27.06 -33.23
CA LYS A 142 1.07 -27.48 -32.92
C LYS A 142 2.17 -26.76 -33.71
N GLY A 143 1.86 -25.60 -34.30
CA GLY A 143 2.81 -24.79 -35.06
C GLY A 143 3.66 -23.83 -34.22
N PHE A 144 3.32 -23.61 -32.95
CA PHE A 144 3.94 -22.61 -32.09
C PHE A 144 4.18 -23.12 -30.66
N ASP A 145 5.12 -22.50 -29.94
CA ASP A 145 5.31 -22.70 -28.51
C ASP A 145 4.66 -21.55 -27.74
N TYR A 146 4.14 -21.83 -26.54
CA TYR A 146 3.38 -20.82 -25.78
C TYR A 146 3.82 -20.71 -24.33
N VAL A 147 4.09 -19.48 -23.89
CA VAL A 147 4.35 -19.11 -22.49
C VAL A 147 3.09 -18.50 -21.90
N GLY A 148 2.60 -19.06 -20.79
CA GLY A 148 1.41 -18.58 -20.08
C GLY A 148 1.47 -18.82 -18.58
N ASN A 149 0.39 -18.46 -17.87
CA ASN A 149 0.36 -18.50 -16.41
C ASN A 149 -0.95 -18.98 -15.79
N ASP A 150 -2.10 -18.98 -16.46
CA ASP A 150 -3.38 -19.21 -15.77
C ASP A 150 -4.35 -20.12 -16.53
N ALA A 151 -5.51 -20.40 -15.94
CA ALA A 151 -6.54 -21.26 -16.51
C ALA A 151 -7.03 -20.75 -17.88
N ALA A 152 -6.97 -19.44 -18.13
CA ALA A 152 -7.30 -18.84 -19.42
C ALA A 152 -6.35 -19.26 -20.55
N ASP A 153 -5.16 -19.77 -20.21
CA ASP A 153 -4.18 -20.26 -21.18
C ASP A 153 -4.33 -21.74 -21.48
N LEU A 154 -5.18 -22.48 -20.75
CA LEU A 154 -5.40 -23.92 -20.99
C LEU A 154 -5.78 -24.25 -22.44
N PRO A 155 -6.71 -23.53 -23.10
CA PRO A 155 -7.03 -23.79 -24.51
C PRO A 155 -5.85 -23.55 -25.45
N VAL A 156 -5.07 -22.49 -25.19
CA VAL A 156 -3.90 -22.13 -26.01
C VAL A 156 -2.80 -23.17 -25.86
N TRP A 157 -2.53 -23.55 -24.60
CA TRP A 157 -1.61 -24.63 -24.29
C TRP A 157 -2.00 -25.88 -25.06
N GLN A 158 -3.25 -26.36 -24.99
CA GLN A 158 -3.69 -27.56 -25.72
C GLN A 158 -3.32 -27.55 -27.21
N LYS A 159 -3.37 -26.38 -27.86
CA LYS A 159 -3.05 -26.18 -29.28
C LYS A 159 -1.57 -25.91 -29.57
N ALA A 160 -0.77 -25.52 -28.58
CA ALA A 160 0.67 -25.31 -28.72
C ALA A 160 1.46 -26.62 -28.82
N ALA A 161 2.65 -26.60 -29.44
CA ALA A 161 3.59 -27.71 -29.46
C ALA A 161 4.25 -27.91 -28.10
N LYS A 162 4.99 -26.91 -27.63
CA LYS A 162 5.55 -26.85 -26.27
C LYS A 162 4.84 -25.80 -25.42
N ALA A 163 4.66 -26.12 -24.14
CA ALA A 163 4.08 -25.23 -23.15
C ALA A 163 5.10 -24.81 -22.10
N PHE A 164 5.28 -23.51 -21.96
CA PHE A 164 6.02 -22.93 -20.84
C PHE A 164 5.00 -22.37 -19.85
N ALA A 165 5.08 -22.79 -18.60
CA ALA A 165 4.18 -22.36 -17.53
C ALA A 165 4.95 -21.67 -16.41
N ILE A 166 4.71 -20.37 -16.24
CA ILE A 166 5.27 -19.56 -15.15
C ILE A 166 4.16 -19.13 -14.20
N ARG A 167 4.44 -19.07 -12.89
CA ARG A 167 3.45 -18.68 -11.85
C ARG A 167 2.10 -19.44 -11.84
N ALA A 168 1.98 -20.52 -12.61
CA ALA A 168 0.72 -21.25 -12.71
C ALA A 168 0.22 -21.80 -11.36
N PRO A 169 -1.05 -21.54 -11.00
CA PRO A 169 -1.68 -22.09 -9.81
C PRO A 169 -1.60 -23.62 -9.78
N ALA A 170 -1.59 -24.22 -8.59
CA ALA A 170 -1.47 -25.67 -8.44
C ALA A 170 -2.56 -26.45 -9.20
N GLY A 171 -3.79 -25.92 -9.24
CA GLY A 171 -4.89 -26.51 -10.02
C GLY A 171 -4.65 -26.50 -11.53
N VAL A 172 -4.04 -25.43 -12.06
CA VAL A 172 -3.67 -25.32 -13.48
C VAL A 172 -2.51 -26.26 -13.81
N ARG A 173 -1.48 -26.31 -12.95
CA ARG A 173 -0.35 -27.24 -13.09
C ARG A 173 -0.81 -28.70 -13.14
N LYS A 174 -1.75 -29.10 -12.27
CA LYS A 174 -2.33 -30.46 -12.31
C LYS A 174 -3.02 -30.77 -13.63
N LYS A 175 -3.74 -29.81 -14.22
CA LYS A 175 -4.38 -29.97 -15.54
C LYS A 175 -3.37 -30.05 -16.69
N LEU A 176 -2.17 -29.49 -16.52
CA LEU A 176 -1.10 -29.59 -17.51
C LEU A 176 -0.44 -30.97 -17.52
N VAL A 177 -0.26 -31.64 -16.37
CA VAL A 177 0.44 -32.95 -16.27
C VAL A 177 -0.22 -34.06 -17.11
N GLY A 178 -1.52 -33.98 -17.39
CA GLY A 178 -2.26 -35.00 -18.16
C GLY A 178 -2.37 -34.74 -19.66
N ARG A 179 -1.56 -33.83 -20.21
CA ARG A 179 -1.65 -33.38 -21.60
C ARG A 179 -0.55 -34.02 -22.47
N ASP A 180 -0.89 -34.30 -23.73
CA ASP A 180 0.08 -34.57 -24.80
C ASP A 180 0.89 -33.32 -25.19
N GLY A 181 2.20 -33.38 -24.98
CA GLY A 181 3.18 -32.35 -25.39
C GLY A 181 4.25 -32.08 -24.32
N GLU A 182 5.30 -31.37 -24.72
CA GLU A 182 6.36 -30.96 -23.81
C GLU A 182 5.90 -29.81 -22.91
N ILE A 183 6.11 -29.94 -21.61
CA ILE A 183 5.76 -28.92 -20.62
C ILE A 183 6.99 -28.57 -19.81
N GLU A 184 7.30 -27.27 -19.78
CA GLU A 184 8.40 -26.72 -19.02
C GLU A 184 7.87 -25.73 -17.97
N HIS A 185 8.27 -25.92 -16.72
CA HIS A 185 7.89 -25.05 -15.63
C HIS A 185 9.01 -24.07 -15.33
N LEU A 186 8.82 -22.81 -15.69
CA LEU A 186 9.78 -21.76 -15.39
C LEU A 186 9.85 -21.52 -13.87
N PRO A 187 11.04 -21.28 -13.31
CA PRO A 187 11.22 -21.03 -11.88
C PRO A 187 10.58 -19.69 -11.50
N HIS A 188 10.03 -19.61 -10.29
CA HIS A 188 9.51 -18.35 -9.74
C HIS A 188 9.48 -18.37 -8.22
N THR A 189 9.68 -17.20 -7.60
CA THR A 189 9.69 -17.04 -6.15
C THR A 189 8.27 -16.92 -5.61
N ARG A 190 7.84 -17.84 -4.75
CA ARG A 190 6.52 -17.75 -4.10
C ARG A 190 6.53 -16.74 -2.95
N PRO A 191 5.42 -15.99 -2.74
CA PRO A 191 5.31 -15.10 -1.60
C PRO A 191 5.36 -15.90 -0.30
N THR A 192 6.20 -15.44 0.64
CA THR A 192 6.30 -16.03 1.99
C THR A 192 5.39 -15.28 2.95
N TRP A 193 5.20 -15.81 4.17
CA TRP A 193 4.48 -15.08 5.23
C TRP A 193 5.12 -13.71 5.52
N ARG A 194 6.44 -13.56 5.35
CA ARG A 194 7.16 -12.29 5.51
C ARG A 194 6.77 -11.28 4.42
N THR A 195 6.54 -11.76 3.19
CA THR A 195 6.04 -10.95 2.08
C THR A 195 4.65 -10.38 2.40
N TRP A 196 3.77 -11.22 2.95
CA TRP A 196 2.44 -10.81 3.41
C TRP A 196 2.50 -9.84 4.60
N ALA A 197 3.34 -10.11 5.61
CA ALA A 197 3.51 -9.22 6.75
C ALA A 197 4.06 -7.83 6.33
N ARG A 198 4.90 -7.79 5.29
CA ARG A 198 5.36 -6.53 4.67
C ARG A 198 4.24 -5.82 3.95
N MET A 199 3.39 -6.54 3.20
CA MET A 199 2.23 -5.97 2.49
C MET A 199 1.19 -5.40 3.46
N LEU A 200 0.88 -6.12 4.54
CA LEU A 200 0.00 -5.66 5.62
C LEU A 200 0.62 -4.54 6.47
N ARG A 201 1.92 -4.28 6.30
CA ARG A 201 2.71 -3.32 7.08
C ARG A 201 2.58 -3.54 8.60
N VAL A 202 2.72 -4.77 9.06
CA VAL A 202 2.57 -5.16 10.48
C VAL A 202 3.44 -4.31 11.42
N HIS A 203 4.63 -3.88 10.97
CA HIS A 203 5.50 -2.97 11.73
C HIS A 203 4.85 -1.61 12.06
N GLN A 204 3.87 -1.15 11.28
CA GLN A 204 3.12 0.09 11.53
C GLN A 204 2.04 -0.08 12.61
N TYR A 205 1.69 -1.32 13.01
CA TYR A 205 0.70 -1.56 14.07
C TYR A 205 1.14 -1.01 15.42
N ALA A 206 2.43 -0.74 15.62
CA ALA A 206 2.92 -0.03 16.79
C ALA A 206 2.18 1.30 17.03
N LYS A 207 1.72 1.98 15.97
CA LYS A 207 0.90 3.21 16.09
C LYS A 207 -0.46 2.95 16.74
N ASN A 208 -1.01 1.76 16.54
CA ASN A 208 -2.28 1.36 17.15
C ASN A 208 -2.12 1.00 18.63
N ALA A 209 -0.89 0.91 19.17
CA ALA A 209 -0.68 0.77 20.61
C ALA A 209 -1.29 1.94 21.42
N LEU A 210 -1.51 3.09 20.78
CA LEU A 210 -2.24 4.22 21.37
C LEU A 210 -3.67 3.88 21.82
N ILE A 211 -4.28 2.81 21.30
CA ILE A 211 -5.60 2.31 21.73
C ILE A 211 -5.56 1.85 23.20
N PHE A 212 -4.41 1.47 23.72
CA PHE A 212 -4.25 1.06 25.12
C PHE A 212 -4.05 2.24 26.08
N VAL A 213 -3.82 3.45 25.58
CA VAL A 213 -3.58 4.63 26.45
C VAL A 213 -4.70 4.84 27.47
N PRO A 214 -6.00 4.84 27.09
CA PRO A 214 -7.09 5.05 28.04
C PRO A 214 -7.18 3.95 29.11
N LEU A 215 -6.88 2.71 28.74
CA LEU A 215 -6.84 1.57 29.66
C LEU A 215 -5.77 1.77 30.73
N LEU A 216 -4.59 2.23 30.32
CA LEU A 216 -3.46 2.50 31.22
C LEU A 216 -3.74 3.73 32.10
N THR A 217 -4.21 4.83 31.53
CA THR A 217 -4.42 6.08 32.27
C THR A 217 -5.59 6.01 33.25
N SER A 218 -6.56 5.10 33.03
CA SER A 218 -7.70 4.89 33.94
C SER A 218 -7.48 3.76 34.95
N HIS A 219 -6.33 3.08 34.90
CA HIS A 219 -5.99 1.93 35.73
C HIS A 219 -7.01 0.76 35.65
N LEU A 220 -7.83 0.70 34.59
CA LEU A 220 -8.90 -0.29 34.42
C LEU A 220 -8.38 -1.61 33.85
N LEU A 221 -7.57 -2.35 34.61
CA LEU A 221 -6.93 -3.60 34.15
C LEU A 221 -7.81 -4.85 34.36
N THR A 222 -9.10 -4.77 34.04
CA THR A 222 -10.00 -5.93 34.10
C THR A 222 -9.84 -6.80 32.84
N ALA A 223 -10.06 -8.11 32.96
CA ALA A 223 -9.96 -9.03 31.81
C ALA A 223 -10.89 -8.62 30.65
N GLY A 224 -12.10 -8.13 30.95
CA GLY A 224 -13.04 -7.63 29.95
C GLY A 224 -12.55 -6.37 29.23
N ALA A 225 -12.00 -5.39 29.96
CA ALA A 225 -11.46 -4.17 29.35
C ALA A 225 -10.23 -4.46 28.48
N ILE A 226 -9.35 -5.38 28.92
CA ILE A 226 -8.20 -5.84 28.15
C ILE A 226 -8.66 -6.55 26.87
N ALA A 227 -9.67 -7.42 26.94
CA ALA A 227 -10.21 -8.11 25.76
C ALA A 227 -10.82 -7.13 24.74
N HIS A 228 -11.58 -6.13 25.18
CA HIS A 228 -12.10 -5.09 24.30
C HIS A 228 -10.98 -4.24 23.67
N ALA A 229 -9.97 -3.84 24.44
CA ALA A 229 -8.82 -3.09 23.93
C ALA A 229 -8.02 -3.88 22.89
N LEU A 230 -7.79 -5.19 23.13
CA LEU A 230 -7.14 -6.09 22.17
C LEU A 230 -7.98 -6.25 20.89
N THR A 231 -9.29 -6.41 21.01
CA THR A 231 -10.19 -6.52 19.86
C THR A 231 -10.21 -5.23 19.04
N ALA A 232 -10.25 -4.08 19.71
CA ALA A 232 -10.12 -2.76 19.09
C ALA A 232 -8.78 -2.59 18.37
N PHE A 233 -7.68 -3.02 18.99
CA PHE A 233 -6.35 -3.01 18.37
C PHE A 233 -6.29 -3.83 17.08
N VAL A 234 -6.86 -5.04 17.09
CA VAL A 234 -6.92 -5.89 15.88
C VAL A 234 -7.80 -5.24 14.82
N ALA A 235 -8.98 -4.73 15.17
CA ALA A 235 -9.89 -4.06 14.24
C ALA A 235 -9.23 -2.84 13.54
N PHE A 236 -8.57 -1.97 14.31
CA PHE A 236 -7.81 -0.84 13.74
C PHE A 236 -6.65 -1.29 12.86
N SER A 237 -5.99 -2.40 13.20
CA SER A 237 -4.85 -2.92 12.42
C SER A 237 -5.28 -3.52 11.09
N LEU A 238 -6.40 -4.25 11.06
CA LEU A 238 -7.01 -4.76 9.82
C LEU A 238 -7.52 -3.61 8.94
N CYS A 239 -8.19 -2.62 9.53
CA CYS A 239 -8.65 -1.42 8.82
C CYS A 239 -7.48 -0.58 8.26
N ALA A 240 -6.41 -0.39 9.03
CA ALA A 240 -5.22 0.28 8.53
C ALA A 240 -4.57 -0.48 7.36
N SER A 241 -4.52 -1.81 7.44
CA SER A 241 -3.99 -2.66 6.37
C SER A 241 -4.79 -2.59 5.09
N SER A 242 -6.13 -2.57 5.16
CA SER A 242 -6.96 -2.43 3.96
C SER A 242 -6.70 -1.10 3.26
N VAL A 243 -6.57 0.00 4.01
CA VAL A 243 -6.24 1.32 3.45
C VAL A 243 -4.80 1.36 2.91
N TYR A 244 -3.84 0.72 3.57
CA TYR A 244 -2.47 0.64 3.05
C TYR A 244 -2.37 -0.11 1.74
N ILE A 245 -3.07 -1.24 1.59
CA ILE A 245 -3.10 -2.00 0.34
C ILE A 245 -3.81 -1.20 -0.76
N LEU A 246 -4.91 -0.52 -0.44
CA LEU A 246 -5.60 0.37 -1.38
C LEU A 246 -4.66 1.46 -1.90
N ASN A 247 -3.92 2.11 -0.99
CA ASN A 247 -2.95 3.13 -1.36
C ASN A 247 -1.79 2.57 -2.19
N ASP A 248 -1.28 1.37 -1.87
CA ASP A 248 -0.21 0.71 -2.66
C ASP A 248 -0.67 0.37 -4.09
N LEU A 249 -1.96 0.09 -4.30
CA LEU A 249 -2.53 -0.11 -5.65
C LEU A 249 -2.70 1.22 -6.40
N VAL A 250 -3.17 2.26 -5.72
CA VAL A 250 -3.37 3.59 -6.30
C VAL A 250 -2.04 4.25 -6.68
N ASP A 251 -1.05 4.16 -5.81
CA ASP A 251 0.28 4.78 -5.98
C ASP A 251 1.26 3.82 -6.70
N LEU A 252 0.80 2.74 -7.33
CA LEU A 252 1.64 1.64 -7.83
C LEU A 252 2.75 2.10 -8.80
N GLN A 253 2.40 2.99 -9.74
CA GLN A 253 3.34 3.53 -10.73
C GLN A 253 4.39 4.44 -10.07
N ASP A 254 3.96 5.31 -9.15
CA ASP A 254 4.86 6.17 -8.37
C ASP A 254 5.79 5.34 -7.46
N ASP A 255 5.26 4.27 -6.86
CA ASP A 255 6.01 3.35 -6.01
C ASP A 255 7.13 2.64 -6.78
N ARG A 256 6.89 2.24 -8.04
CA ARG A 256 7.91 1.61 -8.90
C ARG A 256 9.05 2.55 -9.28
N ARG A 257 8.75 3.84 -9.48
CA ARG A 257 9.76 4.87 -9.76
C ARG A 257 10.57 5.27 -8.52
N HIS A 258 10.09 4.95 -7.32
CA HIS A 258 10.71 5.40 -6.07
C HIS A 258 11.79 4.43 -5.55
N ARG A 259 12.96 4.99 -5.18
CA ARG A 259 14.18 4.27 -4.77
C ARG A 259 13.98 3.08 -3.81
N THR A 260 13.14 3.25 -2.79
CA THR A 260 12.87 2.20 -1.78
C THR A 260 11.49 1.54 -1.91
N LYS A 261 10.49 2.24 -2.48
CA LYS A 261 9.11 1.74 -2.53
C LYS A 261 8.90 0.78 -3.71
N CYS A 262 9.82 0.75 -4.67
CA CYS A 262 9.84 -0.24 -5.74
C CYS A 262 9.91 -1.68 -5.21
N ASN A 263 10.45 -1.86 -3.99
CA ASN A 263 10.53 -3.15 -3.29
C ASN A 263 9.24 -3.54 -2.54
N ARG A 264 8.16 -2.75 -2.64
CA ARG A 264 6.86 -3.11 -2.06
C ARG A 264 6.30 -4.35 -2.78
N PRO A 265 5.68 -5.30 -2.06
CA PRO A 265 5.26 -6.57 -2.65
C PRO A 265 4.37 -6.47 -3.90
N LEU A 266 3.49 -5.46 -3.97
CA LEU A 266 2.66 -5.21 -5.15
C LEU A 266 3.44 -4.52 -6.28
N ALA A 267 4.31 -3.55 -5.95
CA ALA A 267 5.11 -2.81 -6.91
C ALA A 267 6.10 -3.70 -7.68
N CYS A 268 6.81 -4.59 -6.98
CA CYS A 268 7.76 -5.53 -7.59
C CYS A 268 7.15 -6.82 -8.14
N GLY A 269 5.82 -6.99 -8.04
CA GLY A 269 5.14 -8.20 -8.53
C GLY A 269 5.34 -9.46 -7.68
N ALA A 270 5.83 -9.34 -6.44
CA ALA A 270 5.99 -10.48 -5.53
C ALA A 270 4.64 -11.03 -5.03
N ILE A 271 3.60 -10.19 -4.99
CA ILE A 271 2.21 -10.59 -4.75
C ILE A 271 1.39 -10.15 -5.96
N PRO A 272 0.58 -11.04 -6.58
CA PRO A 272 -0.28 -10.66 -7.69
C PRO A 272 -1.28 -9.58 -7.29
N LEU A 273 -1.52 -8.59 -8.15
CA LEU A 273 -2.40 -7.46 -7.84
C LEU A 273 -3.82 -7.89 -7.41
N MET A 274 -4.35 -8.97 -7.99
CA MET A 274 -5.65 -9.52 -7.59
C MET A 274 -5.73 -9.95 -6.12
N HIS A 275 -4.63 -10.44 -5.55
CA HIS A 275 -4.60 -10.77 -4.13
C HIS A 275 -4.72 -9.52 -3.26
N GLY A 276 -4.10 -8.41 -3.68
CA GLY A 276 -4.28 -7.10 -3.04
C GLY A 276 -5.73 -6.61 -3.12
N VAL A 277 -6.33 -6.67 -4.32
CA VAL A 277 -7.73 -6.27 -4.55
C VAL A 277 -8.72 -7.07 -3.69
N ILE A 278 -8.52 -8.38 -3.54
CA ILE A 278 -9.36 -9.24 -2.69
C ILE A 278 -9.08 -8.99 -1.19
N ALA A 279 -7.83 -8.73 -0.82
CA ALA A 279 -7.46 -8.50 0.57
C ALA A 279 -8.09 -7.22 1.16
N ILE A 280 -8.30 -6.17 0.35
CA ILE A 280 -8.92 -4.90 0.80
C ILE A 280 -10.30 -5.13 1.43
N PRO A 281 -11.32 -5.65 0.71
CA PRO A 281 -12.65 -5.85 1.27
C PRO A 281 -12.64 -6.92 2.37
N LEU A 282 -11.82 -7.97 2.25
CA LEU A 282 -11.72 -9.00 3.27
C LEU A 282 -11.27 -8.41 4.62
N LEU A 283 -10.16 -7.67 4.63
CA LEU A 283 -9.62 -7.04 5.84
C LEU A 283 -10.58 -5.98 6.39
N PHE A 284 -11.21 -5.18 5.51
CA PHE A 284 -12.14 -4.14 5.92
C PHE A 284 -13.42 -4.73 6.54
N LEU A 285 -14.02 -5.74 5.93
CA LEU A 285 -15.19 -6.43 6.47
C LEU A 285 -14.88 -7.16 7.78
N SER A 286 -13.70 -7.79 7.88
CA SER A 286 -13.23 -8.37 9.15
C SER A 286 -13.05 -7.32 10.24
N ALA A 287 -12.52 -6.13 9.90
CA ALA A 287 -12.40 -5.03 10.85
C ALA A 287 -13.77 -4.53 11.36
N ILE A 288 -14.75 -4.40 10.47
CA ILE A 288 -16.14 -4.03 10.81
C ILE A 288 -16.76 -5.10 11.71
N ALA A 289 -16.62 -6.38 11.35
CA ALA A 289 -17.18 -7.49 12.13
C ALA A 289 -16.63 -7.48 13.56
N LEU A 290 -15.31 -7.33 13.72
CA LEU A 290 -14.68 -7.22 15.04
C LEU A 290 -15.15 -5.98 15.80
N ALA A 291 -15.20 -4.82 15.15
CA ALA A 291 -15.66 -3.59 15.80
C ALA A 291 -17.12 -3.66 16.28
N ALA A 292 -17.99 -4.32 15.51
CA ALA A 292 -19.38 -4.54 15.88
C ALA A 292 -19.54 -5.43 17.12
N THR A 293 -18.57 -6.31 17.42
CA THR A 293 -18.58 -7.10 18.67
C THR A 293 -18.19 -6.30 19.91
N VAL A 294 -17.52 -5.16 19.75
CA VAL A 294 -17.10 -4.30 20.87
C VAL A 294 -18.26 -3.39 21.28
N SER A 295 -18.67 -2.47 20.39
CA SER A 295 -19.82 -1.60 20.60
C SER A 295 -20.19 -0.83 19.32
N LEU A 296 -21.46 -0.40 19.21
CA LEU A 296 -21.90 0.42 18.08
C LEU A 296 -21.20 1.80 18.00
N PRO A 297 -20.95 2.52 19.10
CA PRO A 297 -20.14 3.73 19.09
C PRO A 297 -18.71 3.49 18.58
N PHE A 298 -18.07 2.38 18.99
CA PHE A 298 -16.72 2.04 18.52
C PHE A 298 -16.68 1.78 17.01
N LEU A 299 -17.69 1.08 16.47
CA LEU A 299 -17.83 0.92 15.02
C LEU A 299 -17.91 2.27 14.30
N GLY A 300 -18.66 3.23 14.83
CA GLY A 300 -18.71 4.60 14.32
C GLY A 300 -17.33 5.27 14.28
N VAL A 301 -16.52 5.11 15.34
CA VAL A 301 -15.14 5.61 15.39
C VAL A 301 -14.26 4.96 14.34
N LEU A 302 -14.36 3.64 14.15
CA LEU A 302 -13.57 2.93 13.14
C LEU A 302 -13.94 3.38 11.72
N LEU A 303 -15.23 3.58 11.43
CA LEU A 303 -15.70 4.10 10.15
C LEU A 303 -15.24 5.54 9.91
N GLY A 304 -15.29 6.39 10.93
CA GLY A 304 -14.74 7.74 10.89
C GLY A 304 -13.23 7.75 10.63
N TYR A 305 -12.49 6.87 11.30
CA TYR A 305 -11.05 6.65 11.06
C TYR A 305 -10.76 6.22 9.62
N PHE A 306 -11.54 5.26 9.09
CA PHE A 306 -11.41 4.80 7.70
C PHE A 306 -11.67 5.94 6.70
N ALA A 307 -12.76 6.69 6.90
CA ALA A 307 -13.12 7.84 6.07
C ALA A 307 -12.01 8.91 6.09
N LEU A 308 -11.51 9.27 7.28
CA LEU A 308 -10.45 10.27 7.44
C LEU A 308 -9.13 9.81 6.81
N THR A 309 -8.74 8.54 6.97
CA THR A 309 -7.51 7.99 6.38
C THR A 309 -7.60 7.94 4.85
N THR A 310 -8.77 7.62 4.32
CA THR A 310 -9.05 7.62 2.88
C THR A 310 -9.01 9.05 2.35
N ALA A 311 -9.75 9.99 2.96
CA ALA A 311 -9.75 11.40 2.59
C ALA A 311 -8.34 12.01 2.65
N TYR A 312 -7.53 11.64 3.64
CA TYR A 312 -6.13 12.03 3.72
C TYR A 312 -5.32 11.58 2.51
N SER A 313 -5.50 10.33 2.08
CA SER A 313 -4.72 9.73 1.01
C SER A 313 -5.01 10.35 -0.36
N PHE A 314 -6.27 10.70 -0.62
CA PHE A 314 -6.71 11.26 -1.91
C PHE A 314 -6.66 12.79 -1.98
N ALA A 315 -7.01 13.49 -0.88
CA ALA A 315 -7.23 14.95 -0.91
C ALA A 315 -6.43 15.69 0.17
N LEU A 316 -6.63 15.37 1.45
CA LEU A 316 -6.18 16.26 2.54
C LEU A 316 -4.65 16.37 2.64
N LYS A 317 -3.89 15.35 2.20
CA LYS A 317 -2.42 15.41 2.19
C LYS A 317 -1.86 16.54 1.31
N ARG A 318 -2.64 17.02 0.34
CA ARG A 318 -2.23 18.07 -0.61
C ARG A 318 -2.47 19.48 -0.08
N MET A 319 -3.24 19.63 1.00
CA MET A 319 -3.59 20.93 1.57
C MET A 319 -2.59 21.32 2.67
N MET A 320 -2.05 22.54 2.57
CA MET A 320 -1.08 23.08 3.53
C MET A 320 -1.62 23.01 4.97
N ILE A 321 -0.81 22.49 5.91
CA ILE A 321 -1.10 22.30 7.35
C ILE A 321 -2.28 21.35 7.67
N VAL A 322 -3.28 21.23 6.80
CA VAL A 322 -4.38 20.27 6.95
C VAL A 322 -3.84 18.84 7.00
N ASP A 323 -2.76 18.54 6.29
CA ASP A 323 -2.09 17.25 6.35
C ASP A 323 -1.57 16.94 7.77
N VAL A 324 -0.95 17.92 8.43
CA VAL A 324 -0.43 17.83 9.80
C VAL A 324 -1.56 17.70 10.82
N ILE A 325 -2.60 18.55 10.70
CA ILE A 325 -3.78 18.49 11.58
C ILE A 325 -4.46 17.13 11.44
N THR A 326 -4.60 16.63 10.21
CA THR A 326 -5.19 15.32 9.95
C THR A 326 -4.35 14.19 10.53
N LEU A 327 -3.02 14.23 10.39
CA LEU A 327 -2.13 13.24 10.98
C LEU A 327 -2.23 13.23 12.51
N ALA A 328 -2.24 14.41 13.14
CA ALA A 328 -2.44 14.54 14.58
C ALA A 328 -3.80 13.94 15.01
N GLY A 329 -4.86 14.31 14.29
CA GLY A 329 -6.21 13.77 14.50
C GLY A 329 -6.26 12.25 14.36
N LEU A 330 -5.61 11.66 13.36
CA LEU A 330 -5.56 10.21 13.17
C LEU A 330 -4.88 9.50 14.35
N TYR A 331 -3.84 10.08 14.96
CA TYR A 331 -3.24 9.52 16.18
C TYR A 331 -4.17 9.68 17.38
N SER A 332 -4.80 10.85 17.56
CA SER A 332 -5.76 11.11 18.64
C SER A 332 -7.00 10.22 18.56
N VAL A 333 -7.51 9.93 17.36
CA VAL A 333 -8.64 9.03 17.13
C VAL A 333 -8.36 7.60 17.62
N ARG A 334 -7.11 7.16 17.64
CA ARG A 334 -6.75 5.84 18.21
C ARG A 334 -6.92 5.83 19.73
N VAL A 335 -6.47 6.90 20.39
CA VAL A 335 -6.66 7.07 21.84
C VAL A 335 -8.15 7.16 22.15
N PHE A 336 -8.90 7.99 21.41
CA PHE A 336 -10.35 8.09 21.56
C PHE A 336 -11.07 6.76 21.30
N GLY A 337 -10.69 6.03 20.25
CA GLY A 337 -11.25 4.71 19.94
C GLY A 337 -10.99 3.69 21.04
N GLY A 338 -9.82 3.73 21.67
CA GLY A 338 -9.53 2.93 22.87
C GLY A 338 -10.48 3.23 24.01
N ALA A 339 -10.75 4.51 24.28
CA ALA A 339 -11.62 4.96 25.35
C ALA A 339 -13.06 4.49 25.12
N VAL A 340 -13.54 4.62 23.89
CA VAL A 340 -14.87 4.13 23.47
C VAL A 340 -14.96 2.60 23.53
N ALA A 341 -13.90 1.88 23.17
CA ALA A 341 -13.87 0.42 23.23
C ALA A 341 -13.92 -0.12 24.67
N THR A 342 -13.27 0.57 25.61
CA THR A 342 -13.20 0.15 27.02
C THR A 342 -14.24 0.84 27.91
N SER A 343 -15.14 1.65 27.33
CA SER A 343 -16.13 2.48 28.06
C SER A 343 -15.49 3.39 29.12
N VAL A 344 -14.28 3.88 28.85
CA VAL A 344 -13.56 4.82 29.72
C VAL A 344 -13.89 6.24 29.28
N VAL A 345 -14.30 7.08 30.24
CA VAL A 345 -14.46 8.52 29.99
C VAL A 345 -13.09 9.17 29.96
N ILE A 346 -12.69 9.67 28.79
CA ILE A 346 -11.42 10.35 28.62
C ILE A 346 -11.53 11.84 28.96
N SER A 347 -10.52 12.38 29.64
CA SER A 347 -10.44 13.82 29.90
C SER A 347 -10.23 14.60 28.61
N GLU A 348 -10.97 15.70 28.45
CA GLU A 348 -10.79 16.65 27.34
C GLU A 348 -9.35 17.18 27.28
N TRP A 349 -8.73 17.40 28.45
CA TRP A 349 -7.34 17.81 28.55
C TRP A 349 -6.37 16.75 28.01
N LEU A 350 -6.64 15.46 28.25
CA LEU A 350 -5.81 14.38 27.71
C LEU A 350 -5.92 14.30 26.19
N LEU A 351 -7.12 14.47 25.62
CA LEU A 351 -7.31 14.53 24.17
C LEU A 351 -6.63 15.76 23.55
N ALA A 352 -6.73 16.93 24.19
CA ALA A 352 -6.06 18.15 23.75
C ALA A 352 -4.53 18.00 23.81
N PHE A 353 -4.00 17.37 24.86
CA PHE A 353 -2.59 17.02 24.97
C PHE A 353 -2.15 16.12 23.82
N CYS A 354 -2.89 15.02 23.57
CA CYS A 354 -2.63 14.11 22.46
C CYS A 354 -2.61 14.85 21.12
N MET A 355 -3.57 15.75 20.88
CA MET A 355 -3.62 16.53 19.64
C MET A 355 -2.36 17.39 19.46
N MET A 356 -1.93 18.11 20.50
CA MET A 356 -0.75 18.99 20.41
C MET A 356 0.55 18.20 20.28
N ILE A 357 0.74 17.10 21.03
CA ILE A 357 1.96 16.30 20.94
C ILE A 357 2.07 15.61 19.57
N PHE A 358 0.97 15.06 19.05
CA PHE A 358 0.98 14.43 17.72
C PHE A 358 1.10 15.45 16.59
N MET A 359 0.59 16.66 16.77
CA MET A 359 0.83 17.77 15.85
C MET A 359 2.31 18.16 15.81
N SER A 360 2.97 18.25 16.97
CA SER A 360 4.42 18.50 17.05
C SER A 360 5.21 17.41 16.31
N LEU A 361 4.89 16.12 16.54
CA LEU A 361 5.55 15.01 15.85
C LEU A 361 5.27 15.00 14.34
N ALA A 362 4.06 15.33 13.91
CA ALA A 362 3.72 15.45 12.50
C ALA A 362 4.51 16.59 11.83
N LEU A 363 4.69 17.73 12.51
CA LEU A 363 5.51 18.85 12.03
C LEU A 363 7.00 18.52 12.01
N ILE A 364 7.53 17.83 13.02
CA ILE A 364 8.91 17.31 13.00
C ILE A 364 9.11 16.40 11.77
N LYS A 365 8.14 15.53 11.48
CA LYS A 365 8.19 14.69 10.28
C LYS A 365 8.18 15.51 8.98
N ARG A 366 7.47 16.64 8.93
CA ARG A 366 7.51 17.56 7.76
C ARG A 366 8.85 18.27 7.69
N TYR A 367 9.38 18.73 8.81
CA TYR A 367 10.69 19.36 8.90
C TYR A 367 11.78 18.45 8.36
N VAL A 368 11.85 17.19 8.80
CA VAL A 368 12.84 16.20 8.33
C VAL A 368 12.70 15.93 6.82
N GLU A 369 11.49 15.87 6.29
CA GLU A 369 11.27 15.68 4.86
C GLU A 369 11.73 16.88 4.03
N LEU A 370 11.37 18.11 4.42
CA LEU A 370 11.78 19.34 3.73
C LEU A 370 13.29 19.56 3.84
N ALA A 371 13.86 19.30 5.02
CA ALA A 371 15.29 19.28 5.28
C ALA A 371 16.02 18.36 4.29
N GLY A 372 15.61 17.10 4.18
CA GLY A 372 16.24 16.14 3.29
C GLY A 372 16.12 16.53 1.80
N ARG A 373 15.00 17.14 1.39
CA ARG A 373 14.86 17.66 0.01
C ARG A 373 15.77 18.84 -0.25
N ARG A 374 15.84 19.79 0.69
CA ARG A 374 16.73 20.96 0.61
C ARG A 374 18.19 20.55 0.54
N ASP A 375 18.61 19.62 1.39
CA ASP A 375 19.99 19.11 1.43
C ASP A 375 20.35 18.35 0.13
N ALA A 376 19.36 17.71 -0.52
CA ALA A 376 19.51 17.02 -1.80
C ALA A 376 19.28 17.91 -3.04
N ASN A 377 19.07 19.23 -2.87
CA ASN A 377 18.72 20.17 -3.94
C ASN A 377 17.55 19.71 -4.83
N LEU A 378 16.55 19.07 -4.22
CA LEU A 378 15.35 18.62 -4.91
C LEU A 378 14.31 19.76 -4.98
N PRO A 379 13.47 19.82 -6.04
CA PRO A 379 12.41 20.80 -6.14
C PRO A 379 11.40 20.65 -5.00
N ASP A 380 10.51 21.64 -4.85
CA ASP A 380 9.42 21.57 -3.88
C ASP A 380 8.60 20.26 -4.05
N PRO A 381 8.07 19.71 -2.95
CA PRO A 381 7.28 18.48 -2.99
C PRO A 381 6.03 18.68 -3.85
N THR A 382 5.87 17.90 -4.92
CA THR A 382 4.64 17.93 -5.76
C THR A 382 3.44 17.29 -5.07
N SER A 383 3.69 16.48 -4.03
CA SER A 383 2.64 15.74 -3.32
C SER A 383 1.95 16.56 -2.22
N ARG A 384 2.48 17.74 -1.87
CA ARG A 384 2.01 18.59 -0.75
C ARG A 384 2.28 20.06 -1.01
N ASP A 385 1.45 20.93 -0.46
CA ASP A 385 1.60 22.38 -0.57
C ASP A 385 2.56 22.92 0.52
N TYR A 386 3.84 22.55 0.42
CA TYR A 386 4.95 23.09 1.22
C TYR A 386 6.10 23.47 0.30
N LYS A 387 6.85 24.50 0.69
CA LYS A 387 8.07 24.92 0.00
C LYS A 387 9.30 24.64 0.84
N ASN A 388 10.44 24.45 0.19
CA ASN A 388 11.74 24.30 0.88
C ASN A 388 12.08 25.53 1.75
N SER A 389 11.49 26.70 1.45
CA SER A 389 11.61 27.93 2.24
C SER A 389 10.89 27.88 3.58
N ASP A 390 9.90 26.99 3.75
CA ASP A 390 9.03 26.99 4.92
C ASP A 390 9.65 26.27 6.13
N LEU A 391 10.87 25.75 5.99
CA LEU A 391 11.56 24.91 6.96
C LEU A 391 11.57 25.52 8.37
N ASP A 392 11.92 26.80 8.49
CA ASP A 392 12.05 27.48 9.78
C ASP A 392 10.68 27.74 10.43
N ILE A 393 9.66 28.05 9.63
CA ILE A 393 8.28 28.21 10.11
C ILE A 393 7.74 26.86 10.59
N VAL A 394 7.98 25.77 9.85
CA VAL A 394 7.58 24.42 10.26
C VAL A 394 8.27 24.03 11.57
N ALA A 395 9.55 24.37 11.76
CA ALA A 395 10.24 24.15 13.03
C ALA A 395 9.62 24.95 14.18
N ALA A 396 9.30 26.23 13.96
CA ALA A 396 8.67 27.09 14.96
C ALA A 396 7.28 26.57 15.36
N LEU A 397 6.48 26.13 14.39
CA LEU A 397 5.18 25.49 14.64
C LEU A 397 5.34 24.17 15.41
N ALA A 398 6.35 23.36 15.08
CA ALA A 398 6.62 22.10 15.78
C ALA A 398 6.97 22.34 17.26
N ALA A 399 7.83 23.33 17.53
CA ALA A 399 8.18 23.75 18.87
C ALA A 399 6.97 24.32 19.62
N GLY A 400 6.21 25.22 18.99
CA GLY A 400 4.99 25.79 19.55
C GLY A 400 3.96 24.72 19.93
N ALA A 401 3.70 23.76 19.06
CA ALA A 401 2.80 22.64 19.35
C ALA A 401 3.33 21.76 20.50
N GLY A 402 4.63 21.47 20.52
CA GLY A 402 5.25 20.66 21.57
C GLY A 402 5.17 21.30 22.96
N PHE A 403 5.55 22.57 23.08
CA PHE A 403 5.46 23.29 24.35
C PHE A 403 4.02 23.58 24.78
N ASN A 404 3.09 23.80 23.84
CA ASN A 404 1.66 23.86 24.18
C ASN A 404 1.14 22.51 24.70
N ALA A 405 1.63 21.36 24.20
CA ALA A 405 1.31 20.08 24.78
C ALA A 405 1.72 20.03 26.26
N ILE A 406 2.92 20.53 26.60
CA ILE A 406 3.38 20.60 27.99
C ILE A 406 2.47 21.51 28.83
N THR A 407 2.11 22.69 28.33
CA THR A 407 1.16 23.59 29.01
C THR A 407 -0.17 22.89 29.29
N ILE A 408 -0.75 22.23 28.28
CA ILE A 408 -2.01 21.48 28.45
C ILE A 408 -1.85 20.35 29.46
N PHE A 409 -0.72 19.65 29.44
CA PHE A 409 -0.44 18.59 30.42
C PHE A 409 -0.32 19.14 31.85
N THR A 410 0.26 20.33 32.04
CA THR A 410 0.27 20.97 33.37
C THR A 410 -1.14 21.34 33.84
N LEU A 411 -2.00 21.84 32.95
CA LEU A 411 -3.41 22.10 33.26
C LEU A 411 -4.17 20.82 33.60
N TYR A 412 -3.87 19.72 32.90
CA TYR A 412 -4.43 18.40 33.19
C TYR A 412 -4.06 17.94 34.61
N ILE A 413 -2.79 17.99 34.99
CA ILE A 413 -2.33 17.59 36.34
C ILE A 413 -3.00 18.43 37.43
N SER A 414 -3.27 19.71 37.16
CA SER A 414 -3.94 20.62 38.09
C SER A 414 -5.48 20.52 38.08
N SER A 415 -6.06 19.54 37.40
CA SER A 415 -7.51 19.38 37.30
C SER A 415 -8.08 18.39 38.32
N ASP A 416 -9.33 18.61 38.74
CA ASP A 416 -10.08 17.73 39.63
C ASP A 416 -10.18 16.27 39.13
N ALA A 417 -10.00 16.06 37.82
CA ALA A 417 -10.01 14.72 37.23
C ALA A 417 -8.80 13.88 37.68
N VAL A 418 -7.65 14.52 37.87
CA VAL A 418 -6.40 13.86 38.29
C VAL A 418 -6.42 13.61 39.80
N ASP A 419 -6.92 14.55 40.58
CA ASP A 419 -7.06 14.39 42.04
C ASP A 419 -7.96 13.22 42.45
N LYS A 420 -8.94 12.86 41.59
CA LYS A 420 -9.80 11.69 41.81
C LYS A 420 -9.16 10.35 41.43
N LEU A 421 -8.10 10.38 40.61
CA LEU A 421 -7.54 9.19 39.97
C LEU A 421 -6.18 8.77 40.54
N TYR A 422 -5.45 9.71 41.16
CA TYR A 422 -4.12 9.51 41.70
C TYR A 422 -4.08 9.89 43.18
N THR A 423 -3.48 9.04 44.02
CA THR A 423 -3.31 9.32 45.46
C THR A 423 -2.27 10.41 45.71
N HIS A 424 -1.23 10.48 44.85
CA HIS A 424 -0.12 11.43 44.97
C HIS A 424 0.08 12.23 43.67
N PRO A 425 -0.90 13.06 43.25
CA PRO A 425 -0.89 13.74 41.95
C PRO A 425 0.29 14.70 41.78
N ARG A 426 0.86 15.21 42.89
CA ARG A 426 2.05 16.07 42.86
C ARG A 426 3.28 15.42 42.22
N ILE A 427 3.38 14.09 42.23
CA ILE A 427 4.48 13.36 41.60
C ILE A 427 4.46 13.53 40.08
N LEU A 428 3.29 13.72 39.47
CA LEU A 428 3.15 13.91 38.02
C LEU A 428 3.83 15.19 37.52
N TRP A 429 4.09 16.17 38.39
CA TRP A 429 4.88 17.36 38.03
C TRP A 429 6.30 17.02 37.57
N PHE A 430 6.88 15.91 38.02
CA PHE A 430 8.20 15.46 37.55
C PHE A 430 8.17 14.95 36.10
N VAL A 431 6.99 14.64 35.54
CA VAL A 431 6.84 14.30 34.11
C VAL A 431 7.03 15.52 33.22
N VAL A 432 6.71 16.72 33.71
CA VAL A 432 6.84 18.00 32.97
C VAL A 432 8.27 18.25 32.46
N PRO A 433 9.32 18.27 33.30
CA PRO A 433 10.69 18.47 32.83
C PRO A 433 11.18 17.35 31.91
N LEU A 434 10.67 16.12 32.06
CA LEU A 434 10.99 15.01 31.16
C LEU A 434 10.42 15.21 29.76
N LEU A 435 9.16 15.64 29.67
CA LEU A 435 8.52 15.98 28.39
C LEU A 435 9.21 17.19 27.74
N MET A 436 9.55 18.22 28.52
CA MET A 436 10.33 19.38 28.05
C MET A 436 11.66 18.95 27.43
N TYR A 437 12.43 18.13 28.16
CA TYR A 437 13.70 17.62 27.66
C TYR A 437 13.52 16.78 26.39
N TRP A 438 12.52 15.88 26.36
CA TRP A 438 12.29 15.01 25.22
C TRP A 438 11.92 15.80 23.95
N ILE A 439 10.97 16.74 24.05
CA ILE A 439 10.52 17.57 22.93
C ILE A 439 11.67 18.44 22.42
N ALA A 440 12.39 19.11 23.32
CA ALA A 440 13.55 19.93 22.96
C ALA A 440 14.63 19.09 22.28
N ARG A 441 14.93 17.89 22.81
CA ARG A 441 15.90 16.97 22.21
C ARG A 441 15.46 16.50 20.84
N ALA A 442 14.19 16.12 20.66
CA ALA A 442 13.67 15.66 19.38
C ALA A 442 13.80 16.75 18.29
N LEU A 443 13.46 18.00 18.62
CA LEU A 443 13.63 19.16 17.73
C LEU A 443 15.10 19.42 17.40
N MET A 444 15.99 19.35 18.40
CA MET A 444 17.43 19.53 18.20
C MET A 444 18.06 18.41 17.35
N LEU A 445 17.60 17.18 17.48
CA LEU A 445 18.09 16.07 16.65
C LEU A 445 17.56 16.18 15.21
N ALA A 446 16.30 16.56 15.04
CA ALA A 446 15.73 16.83 13.73
C ALA A 446 16.48 17.98 13.03
N SER A 447 16.76 19.07 13.74
CA SER A 447 17.50 20.21 13.19
C SER A 447 18.93 19.83 12.76
N ARG A 448 19.59 18.96 13.53
CA ARG A 448 20.93 18.41 13.24
C ARG A 448 20.96 17.31 12.17
N ARG A 449 19.84 16.94 11.55
CA ARG A 449 19.76 15.84 10.57
C ARG A 449 20.10 14.46 11.14
N LEU A 450 19.89 14.27 12.44
CA LEU A 450 20.15 12.99 13.13
C LEU A 450 18.88 12.15 13.32
N MET A 451 17.80 12.52 12.63
CA MET A 451 16.52 11.82 12.65
C MET A 451 16.14 11.46 11.22
N ASP A 452 16.43 10.23 10.83
CA ASP A 452 16.25 9.75 9.45
C ASP A 452 14.80 9.32 9.14
N ASP A 453 14.00 9.07 10.18
CA ASP A 453 12.74 8.30 10.12
C ASP A 453 11.53 9.04 10.74
N ASP A 454 10.36 8.40 10.62
CA ASP A 454 9.12 8.79 11.32
C ASP A 454 9.39 9.03 12.83
N PRO A 455 9.06 10.21 13.39
CA PRO A 455 9.35 10.55 14.79
C PRO A 455 8.78 9.54 15.80
N VAL A 456 7.71 8.84 15.45
CA VAL A 456 7.15 7.75 16.28
C VAL A 456 8.08 6.54 16.32
N VAL A 457 8.70 6.18 15.19
CA VAL A 457 9.69 5.10 15.12
C VAL A 457 10.95 5.48 15.89
N PHE A 458 11.37 6.75 15.77
CA PHE A 458 12.46 7.29 16.57
C PHE A 458 12.17 7.12 18.07
N ALA A 459 10.97 7.50 18.54
CA ALA A 459 10.59 7.38 19.95
C ALA A 459 10.67 5.94 20.49
N ILE A 460 10.40 4.94 19.65
CA ILE A 460 10.42 3.51 20.02
C ILE A 460 11.84 2.91 19.97
N ARG A 461 12.73 3.44 19.14
CA ARG A 461 14.09 2.87 18.96
C ARG A 461 15.17 3.60 19.76
N ASP A 462 15.01 4.89 19.99
CA ASP A 462 16.01 5.72 20.66
C ASP A 462 16.07 5.41 22.16
N LYS A 463 17.27 5.06 22.65
CA LYS A 463 17.49 4.63 24.05
C LYS A 463 17.09 5.71 25.06
N VAL A 464 17.35 6.98 24.74
CA VAL A 464 17.00 8.10 25.62
C VAL A 464 15.49 8.29 25.67
N SER A 465 14.80 8.18 24.53
CA SER A 465 13.34 8.20 24.45
C SER A 465 12.72 7.06 25.27
N LEU A 466 13.23 5.84 25.14
CA LEU A 466 12.79 4.70 25.94
C LEU A 466 13.03 4.90 27.44
N ALA A 467 14.18 5.47 27.84
CA ALA A 467 14.45 5.79 29.23
C ALA A 467 13.48 6.83 29.80
N ILE A 468 13.13 7.86 29.01
CA ILE A 468 12.15 8.89 29.40
C ILE A 468 10.75 8.30 29.51
N VAL A 469 10.34 7.45 28.57
CA VAL A 469 9.05 6.73 28.65
C VAL A 469 9.02 5.84 29.90
N GLY A 470 10.09 5.10 30.17
CA GLY A 470 10.21 4.25 31.36
C GLY A 470 10.14 5.05 32.67
N LEU A 471 10.87 6.16 32.76
CA LEU A 471 10.82 7.05 33.93
C LEU A 471 9.44 7.70 34.11
N THR A 472 8.80 8.11 33.01
CA THR A 472 7.43 8.62 33.03
C THR A 472 6.45 7.57 33.55
N ALA A 473 6.57 6.33 33.09
CA ALA A 473 5.74 5.23 33.59
C ALA A 473 5.97 4.97 35.08
N LEU A 474 7.22 5.00 35.56
CA LEU A 474 7.54 4.87 36.99
C LEU A 474 6.92 6.00 37.83
N LEU A 475 6.98 7.25 37.36
CA LEU A 475 6.36 8.39 38.03
C LEU A 475 4.83 8.29 38.06
N ILE A 476 4.21 7.83 36.97
CA ILE A 476 2.77 7.57 36.92
C ILE A 476 2.41 6.49 37.94
N ILE A 477 3.12 5.36 37.97
CA ILE A 477 2.89 4.28 38.95
C ILE A 477 3.05 4.78 40.38
N ALA A 478 4.07 5.61 40.65
CA ALA A 478 4.29 6.18 41.97
C ALA A 478 3.21 7.21 42.38
N ALA A 479 2.50 7.80 41.42
CA ALA A 479 1.42 8.75 41.68
C ALA A 479 0.09 8.05 42.01
N ILE A 480 -0.11 6.80 41.56
CA ILE A 480 -1.27 5.95 41.92
C ILE A 480 -1.20 5.65 43.40
#